data_AF-A0A9P4YRZ3-F1
#
_entry.id   AF-A0A9P4YRZ3-F1
#
_cell.length_a   1.000
_cell.length_b   1.000
_cell.length_c   1.000
_cell.angle_alpha   90.00
_cell.angle_beta   90.00
_cell.angle_gamma   90.00
#
_symmetry.space_group_name_H-M   'P 1'
#
loop_
_entity.id
_entity.type
_entity.pdbx_description
1 polymer ?
#
loop_
_entity_poly.entity_id
_entity_poly.type
_entity_poly.pdbx_seq_one_letter_code
_entity_poly.pdbx_strand_id
1 'polypeptide(L)'
;MAVLPTQQELHASFPLLWPSWLCEMLPARARCLVDRQEVRCHEQWERTLASGVSLDEEEYTRAWLLVNSRTFYNGSSLTEGYPWEERLALIPLADLFNHSREAGCSVNFSDEGYVVTAVRGNDPGEEMYISYGDYSNDYILAEYGFAVEGRDDEEMICLNDVVFPKARALGLPSSHDGGPVGEYAIDANNGQPCDDLTRNMPRDLREDGGAKDLLEELLQFVKDRINDLAS
;
A
#
# COMPACT_ATOMS: atom_id res chain seq x y z
N MET A 1 2.35 3.31 30.60
CA MET A 1 2.20 2.15 29.69
C MET A 1 2.26 2.75 28.29
N ALA A 2 3.27 2.40 27.50
CA ALA A 2 3.37 2.92 26.13
C ALA A 2 2.34 2.18 25.26
N VAL A 3 1.56 2.93 24.48
CA VAL A 3 0.43 2.40 23.69
C VAL A 3 0.85 2.00 22.26
N LEU A 4 2.00 2.49 21.81
CA LEU A 4 2.52 2.22 20.47
C LEU A 4 3.41 0.97 20.46
N PRO A 5 3.45 0.22 19.33
CA PRO A 5 4.35 -0.90 19.16
C PRO A 5 5.81 -0.60 19.51
N THR A 6 6.42 -1.58 20.13
CA THR A 6 7.85 -1.65 20.40
C THR A 6 8.62 -1.99 19.13
N GLN A 7 9.92 -1.73 19.15
CA GLN A 7 10.84 -2.10 18.08
C GLN A 7 10.75 -3.60 17.74
N GLN A 8 10.73 -4.44 18.76
CA GLN A 8 10.68 -5.90 18.60
C GLN A 8 9.39 -6.36 17.91
N GLU A 9 8.25 -5.73 18.23
CA GLU A 9 6.98 -6.04 17.57
C GLU A 9 7.00 -5.65 16.10
N LEU A 10 7.59 -4.48 15.76
CA LEU A 10 7.73 -4.06 14.36
C LEU A 10 8.65 -5.00 13.57
N HIS A 11 9.78 -5.43 14.14
CA HIS A 11 10.66 -6.41 13.49
C HIS A 11 9.97 -7.76 13.25
N ALA A 12 9.04 -8.14 14.11
CA ALA A 12 8.30 -9.39 13.96
C ALA A 12 7.22 -9.30 12.86
N SER A 13 6.69 -8.10 12.58
CA SER A 13 5.50 -7.94 11.73
C SER A 13 5.78 -7.30 10.37
N PHE A 14 6.69 -6.32 10.27
CA PHE A 14 6.92 -5.56 9.05
C PHE A 14 8.00 -6.18 8.16
N PRO A 15 7.69 -6.54 6.91
CA PRO A 15 8.68 -7.11 6.00
C PRO A 15 9.87 -6.21 5.70
N LEU A 16 9.70 -4.88 5.77
CA LEU A 16 10.80 -3.91 5.66
C LEU A 16 11.94 -4.19 6.67
N LEU A 17 11.61 -4.79 7.82
CA LEU A 17 12.56 -5.08 8.91
C LEU A 17 12.97 -6.55 8.98
N TRP A 18 12.48 -7.38 8.06
CA TRP A 18 12.77 -8.81 8.03
C TRP A 18 14.15 -9.09 7.46
N PRO A 19 14.76 -10.24 7.82
CA PRO A 19 15.98 -10.68 7.15
C PRO A 19 15.70 -10.99 5.67
N SER A 20 16.71 -10.76 4.82
CA SER A 20 16.58 -10.88 3.36
C SER A 20 15.99 -12.21 2.89
N TRP A 21 16.38 -13.33 3.53
CA TRP A 21 15.88 -14.67 3.18
C TRP A 21 14.36 -14.81 3.39
N LEU A 22 13.77 -14.06 4.33
CA LEU A 22 12.34 -14.08 4.58
C LEU A 22 11.61 -13.16 3.61
N CYS A 23 12.19 -11.99 3.29
CA CYS A 23 11.72 -11.15 2.19
C CYS A 23 11.74 -11.91 0.85
N GLU A 24 12.72 -12.80 0.65
CA GLU A 24 12.84 -13.71 -0.49
C GLU A 24 11.71 -14.76 -0.59
N MET A 25 10.88 -14.91 0.45
CA MET A 25 9.70 -15.77 0.45
C MET A 25 8.39 -15.00 0.22
N LEU A 26 8.42 -13.66 0.18
CA LEU A 26 7.24 -12.86 -0.12
C LEU A 26 6.73 -13.13 -1.54
N PRO A 27 5.41 -13.07 -1.77
CA PRO A 27 4.85 -12.96 -3.11
C PRO A 27 5.49 -11.79 -3.87
N ALA A 28 5.53 -11.90 -5.20
CA ALA A 28 6.21 -10.92 -6.04
C ALA A 28 5.70 -9.49 -5.85
N ARG A 29 4.38 -9.31 -5.67
CA ARG A 29 3.76 -8.00 -5.42
C ARG A 29 4.20 -7.43 -4.08
N ALA A 30 4.04 -8.19 -3.00
CA ALA A 30 4.48 -7.77 -1.66
C ALA A 30 5.97 -7.40 -1.64
N ARG A 31 6.83 -8.16 -2.33
CA ARG A 31 8.25 -7.81 -2.44
C ARG A 31 8.48 -6.49 -3.16
N CYS A 32 7.83 -6.26 -4.29
CA CYS A 32 7.93 -4.98 -5.01
C CYS A 32 7.51 -3.79 -4.14
N LEU A 33 6.47 -3.96 -3.31
CA LEU A 33 6.03 -2.94 -2.37
C LEU A 33 7.10 -2.66 -1.30
N VAL A 34 7.67 -3.72 -0.72
CA VAL A 34 8.72 -3.62 0.31
C VAL A 34 10.00 -2.99 -0.24
N ASP A 35 10.45 -3.38 -1.43
CA ASP A 35 11.62 -2.79 -2.09
C ASP A 35 11.41 -1.27 -2.31
N ARG A 36 10.18 -0.85 -2.65
CA ARG A 36 9.84 0.58 -2.80
C ARG A 36 9.83 1.30 -1.45
N GLN A 37 9.32 0.64 -0.40
CA GLN A 37 9.36 1.20 0.95
C GLN A 37 10.79 1.42 1.43
N GLU A 38 11.70 0.47 1.15
CA GLU A 38 13.12 0.59 1.50
C GLU A 38 13.74 1.84 0.85
N VAL A 39 13.55 2.01 -0.45
CA VAL A 39 14.02 3.21 -1.18
C VAL A 39 13.40 4.48 -0.58
N ARG A 40 12.08 4.50 -0.38
CA ARG A 40 11.36 5.68 0.17
C ARG A 40 11.83 6.04 1.58
N CYS A 41 11.99 5.04 2.45
CA CYS A 41 12.43 5.23 3.82
C CYS A 41 13.87 5.78 3.84
N HIS A 42 14.77 5.21 3.05
CA HIS A 42 16.16 5.66 2.95
C HIS A 42 16.26 7.11 2.42
N GLU A 43 15.53 7.44 1.34
CA GLU A 43 15.53 8.81 0.80
C GLU A 43 15.01 9.84 1.81
N GLN A 44 13.95 9.50 2.55
CA GLN A 44 13.37 10.40 3.55
C GLN A 44 14.24 10.50 4.81
N TRP A 45 14.95 9.42 5.16
CA TRP A 45 15.96 9.41 6.21
C TRP A 45 17.09 10.39 5.90
N GLU A 46 17.69 10.31 4.71
CA GLU A 46 18.76 11.22 4.26
C GLU A 46 18.33 12.68 4.29
N ARG A 47 17.09 12.97 3.84
CA ARG A 47 16.52 14.34 3.91
C ARG A 47 16.33 14.81 5.36
N THR A 48 15.93 13.92 6.26
CA THR A 48 15.74 14.21 7.68
C THR A 48 17.07 14.52 8.35
N LEU A 49 18.10 13.70 8.09
CA LEU A 49 19.46 13.96 8.55
C LEU A 49 20.00 15.30 8.05
N ALA A 50 19.81 15.61 6.76
CA ALA A 50 20.23 16.88 6.16
C ALA A 50 19.55 18.11 6.78
N SER A 51 18.38 17.94 7.40
CA SER A 51 17.68 19.01 8.12
C SER A 51 18.28 19.37 9.49
N GLY A 52 19.28 18.59 9.95
CA GLY A 52 19.96 18.80 11.24
C GLY A 52 19.28 18.14 12.44
N VAL A 53 18.28 17.29 12.20
CA VAL A 53 17.68 16.45 13.25
C VAL A 53 18.67 15.38 13.69
N SER A 54 18.90 15.29 15.00
CA SER A 54 19.70 14.22 15.60
C SER A 54 18.77 13.10 16.06
N LEU A 55 18.66 12.05 15.25
CA LEU A 55 17.92 10.82 15.54
C LEU A 55 18.82 9.65 15.13
N ASP A 56 18.64 8.46 15.71
CA ASP A 56 19.23 7.26 15.14
C ASP A 56 18.32 6.66 14.06
N GLU A 57 18.90 5.88 13.16
CA GLU A 57 18.17 5.31 12.00
C GLU A 57 17.09 4.31 12.45
N GLU A 58 17.29 3.64 13.58
CA GLU A 58 16.35 2.66 14.12
C GLU A 58 15.09 3.36 14.66
N GLU A 59 15.25 4.44 15.42
CA GLU A 59 14.19 5.29 15.92
C GLU A 59 13.47 6.03 14.78
N TYR A 60 14.21 6.48 13.77
CA TYR A 60 13.62 7.04 12.55
C TYR A 60 12.72 6.02 11.85
N THR A 61 13.25 4.83 11.58
CA THR A 61 12.53 3.77 10.84
C THR A 61 11.28 3.35 11.62
N ARG A 62 11.38 3.24 12.95
CA ARG A 62 10.21 3.00 13.81
C ARG A 62 9.17 4.10 13.69
N ALA A 63 9.56 5.37 13.81
CA ALA A 63 8.63 6.49 13.66
C ALA A 63 7.99 6.51 12.27
N TRP A 64 8.78 6.22 11.23
CA TRP A 64 8.33 6.10 9.85
C TRP A 64 7.27 5.03 9.68
N LEU A 65 7.52 3.81 10.16
CA LEU A 65 6.55 2.71 10.12
C LEU A 65 5.27 3.03 10.89
N LEU A 66 5.38 3.67 12.05
CA LEU A 66 4.21 4.08 12.85
C LEU A 66 3.38 5.13 12.11
N VAL A 67 4.00 6.11 11.46
CA VAL A 67 3.27 7.12 10.67
C VAL A 67 2.56 6.48 9.48
N ASN A 68 3.24 5.60 8.74
CA ASN A 68 2.64 4.97 7.56
C ASN A 68 1.50 4.00 7.92
N SER A 69 1.60 3.28 9.05
CA SER A 69 0.61 2.28 9.45
C SER A 69 -0.55 2.80 10.32
N ARG A 70 -0.48 4.03 10.85
CA ARG A 70 -1.43 4.53 11.86
C ARG A 70 -2.07 5.89 11.54
N THR A 71 -1.72 6.50 10.41
CA THR A 71 -2.33 7.77 10.02
C THR A 71 -3.67 7.59 9.35
N PHE A 72 -4.53 8.58 9.55
CA PHE A 72 -5.85 8.69 8.93
C PHE A 72 -5.87 9.87 7.98
N TYR A 73 -6.65 9.74 6.92
CA TYR A 73 -6.92 10.86 6.04
C TYR A 73 -7.64 11.99 6.79
N ASN A 74 -7.11 13.19 6.69
CA ASN A 74 -7.69 14.42 7.23
C ASN A 74 -8.11 15.33 6.08
N GLY A 75 -9.39 15.28 5.70
CA GLY A 75 -9.97 16.16 4.68
C GLY A 75 -10.65 17.41 5.23
N SER A 76 -10.29 17.87 6.43
CA SER A 76 -10.84 19.12 7.00
C SER A 76 -10.60 20.33 6.10
N SER A 77 -11.36 21.40 6.32
CA SER A 77 -11.18 22.67 5.61
C SER A 77 -9.77 23.26 5.76
N LEU A 78 -9.04 22.90 6.82
CA LEU A 78 -7.64 23.30 7.03
C LEU A 78 -6.66 22.59 6.09
N THR A 79 -6.95 21.34 5.73
CA THR A 79 -6.06 20.47 4.96
C THR A 79 -6.48 20.32 3.50
N GLU A 80 -7.67 20.79 3.13
CA GLU A 80 -8.24 20.71 1.78
C GLU A 80 -7.36 21.37 0.69
N GLY A 81 -6.49 22.30 1.06
CA GLY A 81 -5.56 22.96 0.13
C GLY A 81 -4.29 22.17 -0.22
N TYR A 82 -3.95 21.12 0.53
CA TYR A 82 -2.69 20.38 0.38
C TYR A 82 -2.83 19.19 -0.59
N PRO A 83 -1.74 18.67 -1.17
CA PRO A 83 -1.75 17.36 -1.84
C PRO A 83 -2.33 16.27 -0.94
N TRP A 84 -2.95 15.24 -1.51
CA TRP A 84 -3.65 14.22 -0.71
C TRP A 84 -2.69 13.47 0.23
N GLU A 85 -1.45 13.27 -0.19
CA GLU A 85 -0.36 12.64 0.55
C GLU A 85 0.02 13.40 1.82
N GLU A 86 -0.27 14.70 1.85
CA GLU A 86 0.03 15.59 2.98
C GLU A 86 -1.18 15.75 3.91
N ARG A 87 -2.30 15.11 3.60
CA ARG A 87 -3.54 15.14 4.38
C ARG A 87 -3.64 13.96 5.33
N LEU A 88 -2.60 13.73 6.12
CA LEU A 88 -2.51 12.61 7.05
C LEU A 88 -2.41 13.11 8.50
N ALA A 89 -3.12 12.45 9.41
CA ALA A 89 -3.10 12.78 10.83
C ALA A 89 -3.02 11.51 11.70
N LEU A 90 -2.22 11.57 12.76
CA LEU A 90 -2.29 10.59 13.85
C LEU A 90 -3.45 10.96 14.76
N ILE A 91 -4.40 10.04 14.92
CA ILE A 91 -5.60 10.25 15.74
C ILE A 91 -5.54 9.26 16.90
N PRO A 92 -5.09 9.69 18.10
CA PRO A 92 -5.03 8.82 19.26
C PRO A 92 -6.37 8.16 19.52
N LEU A 93 -6.36 6.90 19.96
CA LEU A 93 -7.52 6.02 20.17
C LEU A 93 -8.12 5.47 18.87
N ALA A 94 -8.25 6.29 17.82
CA ALA A 94 -8.72 5.78 16.52
C ALA A 94 -7.70 4.81 15.90
N ASP A 95 -6.40 5.05 16.11
CA ASP A 95 -5.30 4.18 15.65
C ASP A 95 -5.19 2.84 16.39
N LEU A 96 -6.08 2.57 17.35
CA LEU A 96 -6.17 1.29 18.07
C LEU A 96 -7.21 0.35 17.46
N PHE A 97 -8.09 0.83 16.58
CA PHE A 97 -9.04 -0.05 15.90
C PHE A 97 -8.31 -0.89 14.86
N ASN A 98 -8.45 -2.21 14.94
CA ASN A 98 -7.91 -3.12 13.95
C ASN A 98 -8.75 -3.13 12.66
N HIS A 99 -8.15 -3.64 11.60
CA HIS A 99 -8.80 -3.80 10.30
C HIS A 99 -9.70 -5.05 10.25
N SER A 100 -10.83 -4.92 9.58
CA SER A 100 -11.58 -6.07 9.04
C SER A 100 -12.23 -5.68 7.71
N ARG A 101 -12.31 -6.65 6.77
CA ARG A 101 -13.10 -6.52 5.53
C ARG A 101 -14.60 -6.40 5.81
N GLU A 102 -15.06 -7.01 6.91
CA GLU A 102 -16.45 -6.94 7.37
C GLU A 102 -16.54 -6.01 8.60
N ALA A 103 -15.99 -4.79 8.46
CA ALA A 103 -15.90 -3.83 9.54
C ALA A 103 -17.28 -3.55 10.19
N GLY A 104 -17.35 -3.72 11.51
CA GLY A 104 -18.54 -3.41 12.31
C GLY A 104 -18.71 -1.92 12.64
N CYS A 105 -17.75 -1.09 12.22
CA CYS A 105 -17.74 0.35 12.43
C CYS A 105 -17.53 1.10 11.12
N SER A 106 -18.26 2.21 10.96
CA SER A 106 -18.00 3.23 9.95
C SER A 106 -17.14 4.34 10.52
N VAL A 107 -16.38 4.98 9.65
CA VAL A 107 -15.44 6.04 10.02
C VAL A 107 -15.76 7.28 9.21
N ASN A 108 -15.96 8.41 9.89
CA ASN A 108 -16.26 9.69 9.28
C ASN A 108 -15.38 10.78 9.91
N PHE A 109 -15.11 11.84 9.15
CA PHE A 109 -14.41 13.02 9.65
C PHE A 109 -15.17 14.29 9.28
N SER A 110 -15.01 15.31 10.10
CA SER A 110 -15.50 16.67 9.85
C SER A 110 -14.55 17.69 10.49
N ASP A 111 -14.85 18.97 10.34
CA ASP A 111 -14.10 20.04 11.00
C ASP A 111 -14.20 19.96 12.55
N GLU A 112 -15.19 19.23 13.08
CA GLU A 112 -15.37 18.98 14.51
C GLU A 112 -14.57 17.79 15.03
N GLY A 113 -14.09 16.90 14.15
CA GLY A 113 -13.23 15.79 14.52
C GLY A 113 -13.50 14.48 13.78
N TYR A 114 -12.99 13.38 14.36
CA TYR A 114 -13.08 12.03 13.82
C TYR A 114 -14.13 11.23 14.59
N VAL A 115 -15.04 10.57 13.87
CA VAL A 115 -16.17 9.84 14.44
C VAL A 115 -16.16 8.40 13.95
N VAL A 116 -15.94 7.47 14.89
CA VAL A 116 -16.12 6.03 14.66
C VAL A 116 -17.50 5.64 15.18
N THR A 117 -18.36 5.10 14.30
CA THR A 117 -19.74 4.74 14.63
C THR A 117 -19.96 3.25 14.39
N ALA A 118 -20.36 2.51 15.42
CA ALA A 118 -20.80 1.12 15.27
C ALA A 118 -22.04 1.07 14.35
N VAL A 119 -21.99 0.23 13.32
CA VAL A 119 -23.07 0.07 12.32
C VAL A 119 -23.91 -1.18 12.56
N ARG A 120 -23.58 -1.96 13.59
CA ARG A 120 -24.32 -3.13 14.06
C ARG A 120 -24.31 -3.19 15.59
N GLY A 121 -25.09 -4.12 16.14
CA GLY A 121 -24.97 -4.49 17.55
C GLY A 121 -23.65 -5.21 17.81
N ASN A 122 -23.00 -4.86 18.92
CA ASN A 122 -21.75 -5.48 19.36
C ASN A 122 -21.96 -6.03 20.77
N ASP A 123 -21.51 -7.26 21.01
CA ASP A 123 -21.63 -7.90 22.32
C ASP A 123 -20.56 -7.39 23.29
N PRO A 124 -20.82 -7.38 24.62
CA PRO A 124 -19.81 -7.02 25.60
C PRO A 124 -18.56 -7.91 25.49
N GLY A 125 -17.40 -7.29 25.28
CA GLY A 125 -16.12 -7.99 25.10
C GLY A 125 -15.79 -8.33 23.64
N GLU A 126 -16.68 -8.05 22.70
CA GLU A 126 -16.40 -8.15 21.28
C GLU A 126 -15.47 -7.02 20.82
N GLU A 127 -14.47 -7.36 20.01
CA GLU A 127 -13.58 -6.39 19.41
C GLU A 127 -14.29 -5.59 18.31
N MET A 128 -14.01 -4.29 18.24
CA MET A 128 -14.57 -3.40 17.23
C MET A 128 -13.53 -3.16 16.14
N TYR A 129 -13.91 -3.38 14.89
CA TYR A 129 -13.04 -3.22 13.73
C TYR A 129 -13.52 -2.09 12.82
N ILE A 130 -12.57 -1.40 12.19
CA ILE A 130 -12.80 -0.48 11.08
C ILE A 130 -12.25 -1.08 9.78
N SER A 131 -12.58 -0.52 8.63
CA SER A 131 -11.85 -0.82 7.38
C SER A 131 -10.73 0.20 7.21
N TYR A 132 -9.54 -0.28 6.83
CA TYR A 132 -8.43 0.59 6.43
C TYR A 132 -8.53 0.97 4.94
N GLY A 133 -9.38 0.27 4.20
CA GLY A 133 -9.51 0.33 2.75
C GLY A 133 -9.66 -1.07 2.17
N ASP A 134 -10.03 -1.11 0.89
CA ASP A 134 -10.14 -2.36 0.12
C ASP A 134 -8.77 -2.66 -0.48
N TYR A 135 -7.93 -3.34 0.31
CA TYR A 135 -6.55 -3.66 -0.02
C TYR A 135 -6.28 -5.17 -0.06
N SER A 136 -5.49 -5.59 -1.06
CA SER A 136 -4.93 -6.94 -1.17
C SER A 136 -4.06 -7.31 0.03
N ASN A 137 -3.95 -8.61 0.35
CA ASN A 137 -3.05 -9.09 1.41
C ASN A 137 -1.57 -8.73 1.15
N ASP A 138 -1.14 -8.60 -0.11
CA ASP A 138 0.21 -8.12 -0.44
C ASP A 138 0.46 -6.70 0.09
N TYR A 139 -0.54 -5.83 -0.06
CA TYR A 139 -0.49 -4.45 0.41
C TYR A 139 -0.63 -4.37 1.92
N ILE A 140 -1.59 -5.10 2.51
CA ILE A 140 -1.79 -5.11 3.97
C ILE A 140 -0.52 -5.60 4.68
N LEU A 141 0.13 -6.63 4.15
CA LEU A 141 1.36 -7.16 4.71
C LEU A 141 2.51 -6.15 4.63
N ALA A 142 2.70 -5.51 3.48
CA ALA A 142 3.75 -4.52 3.29
C ALA A 142 3.54 -3.25 4.13
N GLU A 143 2.33 -2.68 4.15
CA GLU A 143 2.06 -1.37 4.76
C GLU A 143 1.62 -1.44 6.24
N TYR A 144 1.07 -2.57 6.69
CA TYR A 144 0.55 -2.73 8.06
C TYR A 144 1.14 -3.91 8.83
N GLY A 145 1.91 -4.79 8.19
CA GLY A 145 2.63 -5.88 8.86
C GLY A 145 1.76 -7.06 9.31
N PHE A 146 0.60 -7.27 8.67
CA PHE A 146 -0.23 -8.46 8.90
C PHE A 146 -0.93 -8.90 7.61
N ALA A 147 -1.55 -10.07 7.62
CA ALA A 147 -2.42 -10.53 6.54
C ALA A 147 -3.80 -10.89 7.11
N VAL A 148 -4.85 -10.68 6.33
CA VAL A 148 -6.22 -11.04 6.71
C VAL A 148 -6.49 -12.46 6.26
N GLU A 149 -6.89 -13.32 7.21
CA GLU A 149 -7.38 -14.65 6.90
C GLU A 149 -8.78 -14.57 6.25
N GLY A 150 -9.04 -15.37 5.22
CA GLY A 150 -10.38 -15.46 4.63
C GLY A 150 -10.37 -15.25 3.12
N ARG A 151 -11.33 -14.47 2.61
CA ARG A 151 -11.59 -14.36 1.16
C ARG A 151 -10.39 -13.78 0.41
N ASP A 152 -10.05 -14.46 -0.68
CA ASP A 152 -9.04 -14.07 -1.68
C ASP A 152 -9.63 -13.10 -2.72
N ASP A 153 -10.75 -12.44 -2.42
CA ASP A 153 -11.49 -11.61 -3.39
C ASP A 153 -10.70 -10.39 -3.88
N GLU A 154 -9.65 -10.01 -3.15
CA GLU A 154 -8.73 -8.93 -3.49
C GLU A 154 -7.28 -9.41 -3.67
N GLU A 155 -7.06 -10.70 -3.95
CA GLU A 155 -5.73 -11.18 -4.36
C GLU A 155 -5.33 -10.55 -5.69
N MET A 156 -4.07 -10.08 -5.74
CA MET A 156 -3.53 -9.41 -6.91
C MET A 156 -2.38 -10.22 -7.49
N ILE A 157 -2.46 -10.56 -8.76
CA ILE A 157 -1.41 -11.29 -9.47
C ILE A 157 -0.47 -10.27 -10.10
N CYS A 158 0.78 -10.25 -9.63
CA CYS A 158 1.85 -9.47 -10.25
C CYS A 158 2.28 -10.10 -11.59
N LEU A 159 2.25 -9.29 -12.64
CA LEU A 159 2.60 -9.61 -14.01
C LEU A 159 3.96 -9.03 -14.42
N ASN A 160 4.70 -8.41 -13.50
CA ASN A 160 6.00 -7.79 -13.81
C ASN A 160 6.96 -8.78 -14.50
N ASP A 161 6.98 -10.04 -14.07
CA ASP A 161 7.81 -11.09 -14.68
C ASP A 161 7.45 -11.39 -16.15
N VAL A 162 6.22 -11.09 -16.58
CA VAL A 162 5.76 -11.25 -17.96
C VAL A 162 5.90 -9.94 -18.74
N VAL A 163 5.57 -8.81 -18.12
CA VAL A 163 5.52 -7.50 -18.76
C VAL A 163 6.92 -6.92 -18.93
N PHE A 164 7.78 -6.98 -17.92
CA PHE A 164 9.10 -6.34 -17.97
C PHE A 164 10.02 -6.92 -19.06
N PRO A 165 10.10 -8.25 -19.30
CA PRO A 165 10.89 -8.78 -20.41
C PRO A 165 10.38 -8.28 -21.77
N LYS A 166 9.06 -8.18 -21.96
CA LYS A 166 8.45 -7.69 -23.20
C LYS A 166 8.68 -6.18 -23.39
N ALA A 167 8.49 -5.38 -22.34
CA ALA A 167 8.75 -3.94 -22.36
C ALA A 167 10.22 -3.65 -22.73
N ARG A 168 11.17 -4.39 -22.14
CA ARG A 168 12.59 -4.29 -22.46
C ARG A 168 12.88 -4.65 -23.93
N ALA A 169 12.26 -5.70 -24.46
CA ALA A 169 12.42 -6.09 -25.86
C ALA A 169 11.89 -5.03 -26.84
N LEU A 170 10.92 -4.21 -26.40
CA LEU A 170 10.33 -3.11 -27.17
C LEU A 170 11.04 -1.77 -26.93
N GLY A 171 12.10 -1.73 -26.11
CA GLY A 171 12.83 -0.49 -25.79
C GLY A 171 12.04 0.48 -24.90
N LEU A 172 11.00 -0.01 -24.21
CA LEU A 172 10.22 0.78 -23.26
C LEU A 172 10.90 0.78 -21.90
N PRO A 173 10.76 1.87 -21.11
CA PRO A 173 11.28 1.90 -19.75
C PRO A 173 10.70 0.74 -18.93
N SER A 174 11.59 -0.07 -18.36
CA SER A 174 11.25 -1.20 -17.47
C SER A 174 11.41 -0.84 -15.99
N SER A 175 11.81 0.41 -15.72
CA SER A 175 11.89 1.10 -14.42
C SER A 175 11.65 2.59 -14.70
N HIS A 176 10.87 3.28 -13.86
CA HIS A 176 10.91 4.75 -13.88
C HIS A 176 12.25 5.20 -13.29
N ASP A 177 12.74 6.35 -13.74
CA ASP A 177 13.98 6.95 -13.26
C ASP A 177 13.98 7.08 -11.72
N GLY A 178 14.56 6.09 -11.03
CA GLY A 178 14.67 6.03 -9.57
C GLY A 178 13.69 5.11 -8.83
N GLY A 179 12.79 4.38 -9.50
CA GLY A 179 11.90 3.42 -8.83
C GLY A 179 11.26 2.40 -9.80
N PRO A 180 10.90 1.19 -9.34
CA PRO A 180 10.28 0.19 -10.20
C PRO A 180 8.97 0.76 -10.82
N VAL A 181 8.76 0.53 -12.12
CA VAL A 181 7.50 0.89 -12.83
C VAL A 181 6.33 0.38 -12.01
N GLY A 182 5.26 1.19 -11.94
CA GLY A 182 4.02 0.84 -11.25
C GLY A 182 3.63 -0.62 -11.52
N GLU A 183 3.27 -1.33 -10.47
CA GLU A 183 3.06 -2.78 -10.52
C GLU A 183 2.01 -3.13 -11.58
N TYR A 184 2.40 -3.91 -12.58
CA TYR A 184 1.47 -4.58 -13.48
C TYR A 184 0.78 -5.67 -12.70
N ALA A 185 -0.33 -5.35 -12.03
CA ALA A 185 -1.10 -6.32 -11.28
C ALA A 185 -2.54 -6.38 -11.76
N ILE A 186 -3.11 -7.57 -11.75
CA ILE A 186 -4.53 -7.82 -12.02
C ILE A 186 -5.18 -8.50 -10.82
N ASP A 187 -6.44 -8.18 -10.58
CA ASP A 187 -7.30 -8.90 -9.65
C ASP A 187 -7.43 -10.37 -10.08
N ALA A 188 -7.17 -11.29 -9.16
CA ALA A 188 -7.16 -12.73 -9.44
C ALA A 188 -8.54 -13.29 -9.83
N ASN A 189 -9.62 -12.64 -9.43
CA ASN A 189 -10.99 -13.11 -9.57
C ASN A 189 -11.67 -12.59 -10.84
N ASN A 190 -11.40 -11.35 -11.22
CA ASN A 190 -12.06 -10.70 -12.35
C ASN A 190 -11.08 -10.19 -13.44
N GLY A 191 -9.77 -10.31 -13.21
CA GLY A 191 -8.72 -9.91 -14.14
C GLY A 191 -8.60 -8.41 -14.35
N GLN A 192 -9.31 -7.57 -13.58
CA GLN A 192 -9.24 -6.12 -13.72
C GLN A 192 -7.87 -5.60 -13.30
N PRO A 193 -7.30 -4.61 -14.01
CA PRO A 193 -6.02 -4.03 -13.63
C PRO A 193 -6.12 -3.31 -12.29
N CYS A 194 -5.06 -3.37 -11.49
CA CYS A 194 -4.95 -2.58 -10.27
C CYS A 194 -5.09 -1.07 -10.57
N ASP A 195 -5.84 -0.33 -9.76
CA ASP A 195 -5.95 1.13 -9.83
C ASP A 195 -4.58 1.85 -9.84
N ASP A 196 -3.57 1.26 -9.19
CA ASP A 196 -2.19 1.76 -9.15
C ASP A 196 -1.54 1.85 -10.54
N LEU A 197 -2.00 1.06 -11.52
CA LEU A 197 -1.52 1.13 -12.90
C LEU A 197 -1.81 2.47 -13.54
N THR A 198 -2.94 3.07 -13.20
CA THR A 198 -3.32 4.38 -13.73
C THR A 198 -2.79 5.51 -12.85
N ARG A 199 -2.77 5.34 -11.52
CA ARG A 199 -2.32 6.37 -10.56
C ARG A 199 -0.82 6.66 -10.63
N ASN A 200 0.01 5.63 -10.88
CA ASN A 200 1.48 5.76 -10.90
C ASN A 200 2.08 5.88 -12.31
N MET A 201 1.27 6.01 -13.36
CA MET A 201 1.75 6.34 -14.71
C MET A 201 2.27 7.80 -14.74
N PRO A 202 3.47 8.05 -15.29
CA PRO A 202 4.00 9.40 -15.50
C PRO A 202 3.01 10.28 -16.23
N ARG A 203 2.96 11.56 -15.85
CA ARG A 203 2.03 12.54 -16.44
C ARG A 203 2.22 12.67 -17.96
N ASP A 204 3.45 12.52 -18.42
CA ASP A 204 3.91 12.45 -19.80
C ASP A 204 3.37 11.23 -20.57
N LEU A 205 3.29 10.04 -19.95
CA LEU A 205 2.67 8.86 -20.58
C LEU A 205 1.13 8.88 -20.52
N ARG A 206 0.54 9.62 -19.57
CA ARG A 206 -0.91 9.93 -19.58
C ARG A 206 -1.28 10.88 -20.73
N GLU A 207 -0.37 11.75 -21.14
CA GLU A 207 -0.61 12.76 -22.18
C GLU A 207 -0.24 12.28 -23.60
N ASP A 208 0.69 11.32 -23.75
CA ASP A 208 1.17 10.85 -25.06
C ASP A 208 0.32 9.72 -25.71
N GLY A 209 -0.67 9.15 -25.01
CA GLY A 209 -1.67 8.21 -25.55
C GLY A 209 -1.15 6.81 -25.94
N GLY A 210 -0.07 6.71 -26.74
CA GLY A 210 0.41 5.46 -27.32
C GLY A 210 0.98 4.46 -26.30
N ALA A 211 1.58 4.92 -25.20
CA ALA A 211 2.06 4.03 -24.14
C ALA A 211 0.90 3.45 -23.31
N LYS A 212 -0.18 4.23 -23.14
CA LYS A 212 -1.41 3.77 -22.51
C LYS A 212 -2.11 2.72 -23.37
N ASP A 213 -2.21 2.96 -24.67
CA ASP A 213 -2.81 2.02 -25.64
C ASP A 213 -2.06 0.69 -25.67
N LEU A 214 -0.73 0.72 -25.72
CA LEU A 214 0.10 -0.50 -25.70
C LEU A 214 -0.03 -1.28 -24.38
N LEU A 215 -0.21 -0.56 -23.27
CA LEU A 215 -0.41 -1.18 -21.96
C LEU A 215 -1.79 -1.83 -21.86
N GLU A 216 -2.82 -1.15 -22.35
CA GLU A 216 -4.17 -1.70 -22.45
C GLU A 216 -4.20 -2.93 -23.38
N GLU A 217 -3.46 -2.92 -24.50
CA GLU A 217 -3.29 -4.08 -25.37
C GLU A 217 -2.58 -5.25 -24.68
N LEU A 218 -1.51 -4.99 -23.92
CA LEU A 218 -0.80 -6.02 -23.15
C LEU A 218 -1.69 -6.62 -22.05
N LEU A 219 -2.43 -5.78 -21.33
CA LEU A 219 -3.38 -6.21 -20.30
C LEU A 219 -4.52 -7.02 -20.92
N GLN A 220 -5.07 -6.59 -22.05
CA GLN A 220 -6.11 -7.33 -22.77
C GLN A 220 -5.58 -8.68 -23.29
N PHE A 221 -4.36 -8.71 -23.83
CA PHE A 221 -3.71 -9.96 -24.23
C PHE A 221 -3.55 -10.93 -23.06
N VAL A 222 -3.13 -10.45 -21.88
CA VAL A 222 -3.02 -11.30 -20.69
C VAL A 222 -4.39 -11.80 -20.25
N LYS A 223 -5.42 -10.94 -20.23
CA LYS A 223 -6.82 -11.32 -19.92
C LYS A 223 -7.33 -12.41 -20.85
N ASP A 224 -7.15 -12.25 -22.16
CA ASP A 224 -7.60 -13.23 -23.16
C ASP A 224 -6.93 -14.59 -22.94
N ARG A 225 -5.62 -14.59 -22.64
CA ARG A 225 -4.86 -15.82 -22.37
C ARG A 225 -5.24 -16.51 -21.07
N ILE A 226 -5.64 -15.78 -20.04
CA ILE A 226 -6.15 -16.36 -18.79
C ILE A 226 -7.50 -17.01 -19.05
N ASN A 227 -8.40 -16.35 -19.78
CA ASN A 227 -9.71 -16.89 -20.13
C ASN A 227 -9.61 -18.18 -20.96
N ASP A 228 -8.68 -18.23 -21.93
CA ASP A 228 -8.41 -19.43 -22.74
C ASP A 228 -7.90 -20.63 -21.91
N LEU A 229 -7.24 -20.37 -20.78
CA LEU A 229 -6.73 -21.42 -19.87
C LEU A 229 -7.79 -21.90 -18.87
N ALA A 230 -8.83 -21.09 -18.64
CA ALA A 230 -9.93 -21.40 -17.73
C ALA A 230 -11.10 -22.16 -18.40
N SER A 231 -11.09 -22.27 -19.74
CA SER A 231 -12.06 -23.01 -20.57
C SER A 231 -11.59 -24.41 -20.96
#